data_AF-C9E0D5-F1
#
_entry.id   AF-C9E0D5-F1
#
_cell.length_a   1.000
_cell.length_b   1.000
_cell.length_c   1.000
_cell.angle_alpha   90.00
_cell.angle_beta   90.00
_cell.angle_gamma   90.00
#
_symmetry.space_group_name_H-M   'P 1'
#
loop_
_entity.id
_entity.type
_entity.pdbx_description
1 polymer ?
#
loop_
_entity_poly.entity_id
_entity_poly.type
_entity_poly.pdbx_seq_one_letter_code
_entity_poly.pdbx_strand_id
1 'polypeptide(L)' 'MHTRKAITEAIRKLGVQTGDLLMVHASLKAIGPVEGGAETVVAALRSAVGPTGTVMGYA' A
#
# COMPACT_ATOMS: atom_id res chain seq x y z
N MET A 1 2.26 2.33 15.62
CA MET A 1 1.47 3.08 14.63
C MET A 1 2.26 3.12 13.34
N HIS A 2 1.69 2.65 12.24
CA HIS A 2 2.34 2.63 10.93
C HIS A 2 2.05 3.92 10.17
N THR A 3 3.10 4.51 9.59
CA THR A 3 2.99 5.71 8.75
C THR A 3 2.94 5.31 7.27
N ARG A 4 2.49 6.23 6.41
CA ARG A 4 2.50 6.04 4.95
C ARG A 4 3.88 5.62 4.43
N LYS A 5 4.95 6.28 4.91
CA LYS A 5 6.33 6.02 4.49
C LYS A 5 6.75 4.59 4.86
N ALA A 6 6.51 4.18 6.11
CA ALA A 6 6.87 2.85 6.58
C ALA A 6 6.15 1.74 5.80
N ILE A 7 4.85 1.92 5.51
CA ILE A 7 4.08 0.95 4.73
C ILE A 7 4.57 0.90 3.27
N THR A 8 4.83 2.05 2.66
CA THR A 8 5.35 2.12 1.27
C THR A 8 6.69 1.38 1.15
N GLU A 9 7.60 1.60 2.09
CA GLU A 9 8.90 0.92 2.13
C GLU A 9 8.75 -0.60 2.34
N ALA A 10 7.83 -1.02 3.21
CA ALA A 10 7.55 -2.44 3.41
C ALA A 10 7.02 -3.11 2.13
N ILE A 11 6.07 -2.47 1.43
CA ILE A 11 5.53 -2.98 0.16
C ILE A 11 6.64 -3.11 -0.90
N ARG A 12 7.53 -2.11 -1.01
CA ARG A 12 8.68 -2.19 -1.93
C ARG A 12 9.67 -3.27 -1.54
N LYS A 13 9.90 -3.48 -0.24
CA LYS A 13 10.74 -4.59 0.26
C LYS A 13 10.17 -5.97 -0.07
N LEU A 14 8.85 -6.09 -0.23
CA LEU A 14 8.21 -7.32 -0.72
C LEU A 14 8.39 -7.54 -2.24
N GLY A 15 8.98 -6.59 -2.96
CA GLY A 15 9.31 -6.72 -4.38
C GLY A 15 8.45 -5.88 -5.32
N VAL A 16 7.47 -5.12 -4.82
CA VAL A 16 6.65 -4.22 -5.66
C VAL A 16 7.52 -3.11 -6.23
N GLN A 17 7.44 -2.94 -7.55
CA GLN A 17 8.20 -1.96 -8.31
C GLN A 17 7.31 -0.86 -8.89
N THR A 18 7.95 0.25 -9.28
CA THR A 18 7.26 1.34 -9.99
C THR A 18 6.75 0.84 -11.34
N GLY A 19 5.48 1.08 -11.64
CA GLY A 19 4.83 0.65 -12.88
C GLY A 19 4.07 -0.68 -12.78
N ASP A 20 4.13 -1.37 -11.63
CA ASP A 20 3.45 -2.66 -11.46
C ASP A 20 1.92 -2.55 -11.55
N LEU A 21 1.31 -3.63 -12.04
CA LEU A 21 -0.11 -3.93 -11.89
C LEU A 21 -0.31 -4.81 -10.65
N LEU A 22 -0.82 -4.23 -9.57
CA LEU A 22 -0.90 -4.85 -8.25
C LEU A 22 -2.34 -5.15 -7.83
N MET A 23 -2.71 -6.43 -7.73
CA MET A 23 -3.97 -6.88 -7.10
C MET A 23 -3.76 -7.06 -5.60
N VAL A 24 -4.59 -6.41 -4.78
CA VAL A 24 -4.42 -6.35 -3.32
C VAL A 24 -5.59 -7.00 -2.60
N HIS A 25 -5.27 -7.88 -1.65
CA HIS A 25 -6.16 -8.28 -0.57
C HIS A 25 -5.59 -7.76 0.74
N ALA A 26 -6.27 -6.83 1.40
CA ALA A 26 -5.77 -6.18 2.60
C ALA A 26 -6.71 -6.36 3.79
N SER A 27 -6.13 -6.60 4.97
CA SER A 27 -6.84 -6.58 6.25
C SER A 27 -6.25 -5.49 7.14
N LEU A 28 -6.98 -4.39 7.32
CA LEU A 28 -6.54 -3.29 8.20
C LEU A 28 -6.30 -3.76 9.64
N LYS A 29 -7.11 -4.71 10.11
CA LYS A 29 -6.93 -5.32 11.43
C LYS A 29 -5.58 -6.04 11.56
N ALA A 30 -5.15 -6.76 10.51
CA ALA A 30 -3.87 -7.47 10.51
C ALA A 30 -2.67 -6.52 10.40
N ILE A 31 -2.82 -5.40 9.69
CA ILE A 31 -1.80 -4.34 9.61
C ILE A 31 -1.63 -3.65 10.97
N GLY A 32 -2.69 -3.56 11.78
CA GLY A 32 -2.65 -2.90 13.07
C GLY A 32 -2.85 -1.38 12.96
N PRO A 33 -2.51 -0.59 14.00
CA PRO A 33 -2.78 0.84 14.02
C PRO A 33 -2.02 1.60 12.92
N VAL A 34 -2.75 2.29 12.04
CA VAL A 34 -2.20 3.12 10.95
C VAL A 34 -2.58 4.58 11.18
N GLU A 35 -1.61 5.49 11.03
CA GLU A 35 -1.86 6.93 11.04
C GLU A 35 -2.80 7.30 9.88
N GLY A 36 -3.96 7.92 10.14
CA GLY A 36 -4.95 8.20 9.08
C GLY A 36 -5.71 6.96 8.55
N GLY A 37 -5.53 5.80 9.19
CA GLY A 37 -6.33 4.60 8.91
C GLY A 37 -6.19 4.07 7.48
N ALA A 38 -7.33 3.72 6.87
CA ALA A 38 -7.39 3.06 5.56
C ALA A 38 -6.80 3.92 4.43
N GLU A 39 -7.03 5.24 4.48
CA GLU A 39 -6.57 6.17 3.46
C GLU A 39 -5.05 6.13 3.30
N THR A 40 -4.33 6.04 4.42
CA THR A 40 -2.87 5.92 4.43
C THR A 40 -2.38 4.62 3.80
N VAL A 41 -3.12 3.51 3.96
CA VAL A 41 -2.78 2.24 3.31
C VAL A 41 -2.94 2.36 1.80
N VAL A 42 -4.05 2.93 1.33
CA VAL A 42 -4.28 3.17 -0.11
C VAL A 42 -3.23 4.11 -0.68
N ALA A 43 -2.91 5.20 0.03
CA ALA A 43 -1.88 6.15 -0.37
C ALA A 43 -0.48 5.51 -0.42
N ALA A 44 -0.18 4.58 0.48
CA ALA A 44 1.08 3.84 0.48
C ALA A 44 1.18 2.84 -0.69
N LEU A 45 0.10 2.11 -0.99
CA LEU A 45 0.03 1.23 -2.17
C LEU A 45 0.23 2.01 -3.47
N ARG A 46 -0.47 3.15 -3.63
CA ARG A 46 -0.29 4.04 -4.77
C ARG A 46 1.12 4.61 -4.87
N SER A 47 1.73 4.97 -3.73
CA SER A 47 3.14 5.39 -3.69
C SER A 47 4.11 4.29 -4.09
N ALA A 48 3.81 3.04 -3.73
CA ALA A 48 4.68 1.91 -4.01
C ALA A 48 4.76 1.65 -5.52
N VAL A 49 3.61 1.56 -6.20
CA VAL A 49 3.53 1.33 -7.65
C VAL A 49 3.80 2.60 -8.48
N GLY A 50 3.70 3.78 -7.88
CA GLY A 50 3.98 5.05 -8.55
C GLY A 50 2.91 5.48 -9.57
N PRO A 51 3.13 6.60 -10.29
CA PRO A 51 2.11 7.22 -11.13
C PRO A 51 1.74 6.44 -12.38
N THR A 52 2.62 5.54 -12.84
CA THR A 52 2.40 4.67 -14.01
C THR A 52 1.89 3.28 -13.63
N GLY A 53 1.86 2.96 -12.33
CA GLY A 53 1.37 1.69 -11.84
C GLY A 53 -0.14 1.69 -11.60
N THR A 54 -0.70 0.50 -11.42
CA THR A 54 -2.13 0.30 -11.18
C THR A 54 -2.34 -0.52 -9.92
N VAL A 55 -3.26 -0.09 -9.06
CA VAL A 55 -3.69 -0.85 -7.87
C VAL A 55 -5.13 -1.31 -8.09
N MET A 56 -5.37 -2.59 -7.89
CA MET A 56 -6.69 -3.21 -7.98
C MET A 56 -7.06 -3.84 -6.63
N GLY A 57 -8.34 -3.80 -6.31
CA GLY A 57 -8.93 -4.45 -5.14
C GLY A 57 -10.41 -4.71 -5.41
N TYR A 58 -11.03 -5.47 -4.52
CA TYR A 58 -12.46 -5.78 -4.59
C TYR A 58 -13.26 -4.69 -3.89
N ALA A 59 -14.50 -4.48 -4.34
CA ALA A 59 -15.49 -3.62 -3.69
C ALA A 59 -16.18 -4.35 -2.52
#